data_AF-A0A6S6SST4-F1
#
_entry.id   AF-A0A6S6SST4-F1
#
_cell.length_a   1.000
_cell.length_b   1.000
_cell.length_c   1.000
_cell.angle_alpha   90.00
_cell.angle_beta   90.00
_cell.angle_gamma   90.00
#
_symmetry.space_group_name_H-M   'P 1'
#
loop_
_entity.id
_entity.type
_entity.pdbx_description
1 polymer ?
#
loop_
_entity_poly.entity_id
_entity_poly.type
_entity_poly.pdbx_seq_one_letter_code
_entity_poly.pdbx_strand_id
1 'polypeptide(L)'
;MINPLLSEQGLPTFSQIKPEHITPAVDTILDENRQWLSQRLKQEIEPTWDNLLYPLNENDNRLDRIWSPVSHLNAVMNSEALRSEY
;
A
#
# COMPACT_ATOMS: atom_id res chain seq x y z
N MET A 1 -11.54 13.36 -5.19
CA MET A 1 -12.14 12.36 -4.28
C MET A 1 -11.00 11.62 -3.60
N ILE A 2 -11.13 11.28 -2.31
CA ILE A 2 -10.09 10.58 -1.55
C ILE A 2 -10.21 9.08 -1.88
N ASN A 3 -9.11 8.43 -2.25
CA ASN A 3 -9.08 6.99 -2.48
C ASN A 3 -9.20 6.26 -1.12
N PRO A 4 -10.23 5.43 -0.89
CA PRO A 4 -10.46 4.80 0.41
C PRO A 4 -9.35 3.81 0.82
N LEU A 5 -8.59 3.27 -0.14
CA LEU A 5 -7.45 2.39 0.14
C LEU A 5 -6.27 3.15 0.74
N LEU A 6 -6.15 4.47 0.49
CA LEU A 6 -5.08 5.31 1.03
C LEU A 6 -5.41 5.88 2.43
N SER A 7 -6.52 5.46 3.05
CA SER A 7 -6.90 5.89 4.40
C SER A 7 -6.04 5.20 5.45
N GLU A 8 -5.29 5.98 6.23
CA GLU A 8 -4.41 5.45 7.28
C GLU A 8 -5.15 5.12 8.59
N GLN A 9 -6.36 5.65 8.80
CA GLN A 9 -7.08 5.51 10.06
C GLN A 9 -8.06 4.33 10.07
N GLY A 10 -8.00 3.55 11.15
CA GLY A 10 -9.03 2.55 11.46
C GLY A 10 -8.97 1.28 10.59
N LEU A 11 -10.14 0.67 10.43
CA LEU A 11 -10.35 -0.54 9.64
C LEU A 11 -10.68 -0.20 8.18
N PRO A 12 -10.37 -1.08 7.22
CA PRO A 12 -10.71 -0.88 5.81
C PRO A 12 -12.22 -0.67 5.62
N THR A 13 -12.59 0.41 4.93
CA THR A 13 -13.99 0.72 4.59
C THR A 13 -14.42 -0.05 3.35
N PHE A 14 -14.57 -1.38 3.47
CA PHE A 14 -14.83 -2.29 2.34
C PHE A 14 -15.98 -1.86 1.41
N SER A 15 -17.06 -1.28 1.97
CA SER A 15 -18.22 -0.82 1.19
C SER A 15 -17.91 0.34 0.23
N GLN A 16 -16.77 1.01 0.38
CA GLN A 16 -16.35 2.13 -0.45
C GLN A 16 -15.25 1.74 -1.45
N ILE A 17 -14.64 0.56 -1.30
CA ILE A 17 -13.60 0.08 -2.22
C ILE A 17 -14.27 -0.35 -3.53
N LYS A 18 -13.73 0.14 -4.64
CA LYS A 18 -14.18 -0.19 -5.98
C LYS A 18 -12.97 -0.56 -6.84
N PRO A 19 -13.14 -1.35 -7.92
CA PRO A 19 -12.03 -1.76 -8.78
C PRO A 19 -11.16 -0.59 -9.26
N GLU A 20 -11.79 0.52 -9.66
CA GLU A 20 -11.08 1.73 -10.15
C GLU A 20 -10.18 2.42 -9.11
N HIS A 21 -10.28 2.03 -7.83
CA HIS A 21 -9.43 2.56 -6.76
C HIS A 21 -8.12 1.78 -6.60
N ILE A 22 -8.03 0.55 -7.11
CA ILE A 22 -6.95 -0.39 -6.78
C ILE A 22 -5.64 0.05 -7.40
N THR A 23 -5.56 0.07 -8.74
CA THR A 23 -4.35 0.44 -9.46
C THR A 23 -3.80 1.81 -9.02
N PRO A 24 -4.62 2.89 -8.92
CA PRO A 24 -4.12 4.17 -8.44
C PRO A 24 -3.57 4.16 -7.01
N ALA A 25 -4.15 3.36 -6.09
CA ALA A 25 -3.65 3.27 -4.72
C ALA A 25 -2.32 2.50 -4.66
N VAL A 26 -2.23 1.38 -5.38
CA VAL A 26 -1.03 0.54 -5.43
C VAL A 26 0.13 1.29 -6.09
N ASP A 27 -0.10 1.96 -7.22
CA ASP A 27 0.93 2.76 -7.88
C ASP A 27 1.45 3.87 -6.96
N THR A 28 0.54 4.59 -6.29
CA THR A 28 0.91 5.66 -5.35
C THR A 28 1.83 5.13 -4.24
N ILE A 29 1.45 4.04 -3.57
CA ILE A 29 2.25 3.54 -2.44
C ILE A 29 3.59 2.94 -2.89
N LEU A 30 3.61 2.27 -4.05
CA LEU A 30 4.85 1.73 -4.60
C LEU A 30 5.83 2.84 -4.97
N ASP A 31 5.34 3.92 -5.59
CA ASP A 31 6.18 5.07 -5.95
C ASP A 31 6.73 5.78 -4.72
N GLU A 32 5.89 6.03 -3.71
CA GLU A 32 6.32 6.63 -2.44
C GLU A 32 7.36 5.77 -1.71
N ASN A 33 7.11 4.45 -1.60
CA ASN A 33 8.03 3.53 -0.93
C ASN A 33 9.37 3.42 -1.66
N ARG A 34 9.36 3.34 -3.00
CA ARG A 34 10.58 3.32 -3.82
C ARG A 34 11.35 4.63 -3.71
N GLN A 35 10.65 5.77 -3.72
CA GLN A 35 11.26 7.09 -3.55
C GLN A 35 11.93 7.22 -2.19
N TRP A 36 11.23 6.81 -1.12
CA TRP A 36 11.78 6.79 0.23
C TRP A 36 13.05 5.93 0.31
N LEU A 37 13.00 4.70 -0.21
CA LEU A 37 14.13 3.78 -0.16
C LEU A 37 15.33 4.34 -0.93
N SER A 38 15.07 4.89 -2.13
CA SER A 38 16.10 5.53 -2.95
C SER A 38 16.74 6.73 -2.27
N GLN A 39 15.97 7.51 -1.49
CA GLN A 39 16.49 8.65 -0.73
C GLN A 39 17.31 8.18 0.47
N ARG A 40 16.83 7.17 1.20
CA ARG A 40 17.54 6.60 2.35
C ARG A 40 18.89 6.02 1.96
N LEU A 41 18.95 5.23 0.88
CA LEU A 41 20.18 4.58 0.41
C LEU A 41 21.23 5.56 -0.15
N LYS A 42 20.84 6.80 -0.48
CA LYS A 42 21.81 7.86 -0.87
C LYS A 42 22.53 8.49 0.32
N GLN A 43 22.09 8.24 1.53
CA GLN A 43 22.66 8.82 2.73
C GLN A 43 23.79 7.93 3.25
N GLU A 44 24.99 8.50 3.43
CA GLU A 44 26.13 7.81 4.01
C GLU A 44 26.00 7.76 5.53
N ILE A 45 25.17 6.82 6.01
CA ILE A 45 24.93 6.59 7.43
C ILE A 45 25.02 5.09 7.73
N GLU A 46 25.52 4.74 8.91
CA GLU A 46 25.57 3.35 9.35
C GLU A 46 24.13 2.84 9.58
N PRO A 47 23.71 1.74 8.92
CA PRO A 47 22.35 1.23 9.05
C PRO A 47 22.13 0.63 10.44
N THR A 48 21.03 1.03 11.06
CA THR A 48 20.57 0.52 12.35
C THR A 48 19.12 0.07 12.25
N TRP A 49 18.64 -0.57 13.32
CA TRP A 49 17.22 -0.90 13.44
C TRP A 49 16.33 0.33 13.24
N ASP A 50 16.57 1.40 14.01
CA ASP A 50 15.71 2.58 14.03
C ASP A 50 15.78 3.41 12.73
N ASN A 51 16.93 3.38 12.05
CA ASN A 51 17.18 4.28 10.94
C ASN A 51 16.95 3.62 9.56
N LEU A 52 16.91 2.29 9.47
CA LEU A 52 16.70 1.60 8.19
C LEU A 52 15.62 0.53 8.29
N LEU A 53 15.80 -0.44 9.19
CA LEU A 53 14.96 -1.65 9.25
C LEU A 53 13.53 -1.33 9.68
N TYR A 54 13.36 -0.57 10.77
CA TYR A 54 12.05 -0.17 11.26
C TYR A 54 11.28 0.69 10.23
N PRO A 55 11.85 1.77 9.67
CA PRO A 55 11.18 2.54 8.63
C PRO A 55 10.88 1.73 7.35
N LEU A 56 11.75 0.78 6.97
CA LEU A 56 11.51 -0.10 5.83
C LEU A 56 10.30 -1.01 6.07
N ASN A 57 10.20 -1.60 7.27
CA ASN A 57 9.04 -2.42 7.66
C ASN A 57 7.76 -1.58 7.70
N GLU A 58 7.83 -0.33 8.15
CA GLU A 58 6.66 0.56 8.12
C GLU A 58 6.18 0.84 6.69
N ASN A 59 7.10 0.99 5.73
CA ASN A 59 6.72 1.12 4.32
C ASN A 59 6.09 -0.16 3.76
N ASP A 60 6.60 -1.32 4.13
CA ASP A 60 6.02 -2.62 3.78
C ASP A 60 4.60 -2.77 4.37
N ASN A 61 4.44 -2.44 5.66
CA ASN A 61 3.14 -2.40 6.33
C ASN A 61 2.13 -1.49 5.62
N ARG A 62 2.56 -0.35 5.08
CA ARG A 62 1.67 0.54 4.30
C ARG A 62 1.16 -0.12 3.02
N LEU A 63 2.01 -0.86 2.31
CA LEU A 63 1.61 -1.64 1.14
C LEU A 63 0.63 -2.75 1.54
N ASP A 64 0.92 -3.48 2.61
CA ASP A 64 0.04 -4.54 3.12
C ASP A 64 -1.35 -4.03 3.53
N ARG A 65 -1.42 -2.83 4.12
CA ARG A 65 -2.70 -2.19 4.49
C ARG A 65 -3.58 -1.88 3.27
N ILE A 66 -2.98 -1.64 2.10
CA ILE A 66 -3.69 -1.43 0.83
C ILE A 66 -4.03 -2.77 0.18
N TRP A 67 -3.08 -3.71 0.16
CA TRP A 67 -3.23 -4.96 -0.58
C TRP A 67 -4.13 -5.98 0.13
N SER A 68 -4.08 -6.04 1.46
CA SER A 68 -4.88 -7.00 2.24
C SER A 68 -6.40 -6.88 1.98
N PRO A 69 -7.00 -5.67 1.98
CA PRO A 69 -8.41 -5.50 1.60
C PRO A 69 -8.72 -5.93 0.16
N VAL A 70 -7.83 -5.64 -0.78
CA VAL A 70 -7.99 -6.01 -2.19
C VAL A 70 -7.96 -7.53 -2.36
N SER A 71 -6.99 -8.19 -1.73
CA SER A 71 -6.88 -9.65 -1.72
C SER A 71 -8.09 -10.32 -1.04
N HIS A 72 -8.57 -9.76 0.07
CA HIS A 72 -9.79 -10.24 0.72
C HIS A 72 -11.00 -10.14 -0.22
N LEU A 73 -11.24 -8.98 -0.84
CA LEU A 73 -12.34 -8.80 -1.79
C LEU A 73 -12.21 -9.75 -2.98
N ASN A 74 -11.00 -9.96 -3.50
CA ASN A 74 -10.77 -10.91 -4.59
C ASN A 74 -11.15 -12.36 -4.18
N ALA A 75 -10.92 -12.73 -2.92
CA ALA A 75 -11.22 -14.05 -2.39
C ALA A 75 -12.72 -14.26 -2.07
N VAL A 76 -13.42 -13.23 -1.54
CA VAL A 76 -14.80 -13.39 -1.04
C VAL A 76 -15.87 -12.73 -1.91
N MET A 77 -15.50 -11.82 -2.80
CA MET A 77 -16.41 -11.04 -3.68
C MET A 77 -15.84 -10.87 -5.09
N ASN A 78 -15.30 -11.96 -5.65
CA ASN A 78 -14.69 -11.95 -6.97
C ASN A 78 -15.67 -11.48 -8.08
N SER A 79 -15.17 -10.67 -9.00
CA SER A 79 -15.89 -10.23 -10.20
C SER A 79 -14.89 -10.02 -11.34
N GLU A 80 -15.36 -9.93 -12.59
CA GLU A 80 -14.49 -9.65 -13.73
C GLU A 80 -13.77 -8.31 -13.62
N ALA A 81 -14.49 -7.25 -13.22
CA ALA A 81 -13.91 -5.93 -12.99
C ALA A 81 -12.85 -5.96 -11.88
N LEU A 82 -13.12 -6.65 -10.77
CA LEU A 82 -12.14 -6.78 -9.67
C LEU A 82 -10.91 -7.60 -10.10
N ARG A 83 -11.11 -8.69 -10.84
CA ARG A 83 -10.02 -9.55 -11.33
C ARG A 83 -9.11 -8.84 -12.32
N SER A 84 -9.63 -7.90 -13.10
CA SER A 84 -8.83 -7.10 -14.04
C SER A 84 -7.89 -6.13 -13.34
N GLU A 85 -8.17 -5.78 -12.08
CA GLU A 85 -7.41 -4.81 -11.29
C GLU A 85 -6.56 -5.48 -10.19
N TYR A 86 -6.64 -6.82 -10.05
CA TYR A 86 -5.86 -7.63 -9.11
C TYR A 86 -4.56 -8.12 -9.74
#